data_AF-A0A5E4ZQT2-F1
#
_entry.id   AF-A0A5E4ZQT2-F1
#
_cell.length_a   1.000
_cell.length_b   1.000
_cell.length_c   1.000
_cell.angle_alpha   90.00
_cell.angle_beta   90.00
_cell.angle_gamma   90.00
#
_symmetry.space_group_name_H-M   'P 1'
#
loop_
_entity.id
_entity.type
_entity.pdbx_description
1 polymer ?
#
loop_
_entity_poly.entity_id
_entity_poly.type
_entity_poly.pdbx_seq_one_letter_code
_entity_poly.pdbx_strand_id
1 'polypeptide(L)'
;MSFDPSLSSISAMYKTSEPVLAADPGAGQSLETRVMNALSNMSAGFEAQRADIANVTANFDVTDVGSAVELQTKLADYGIGVQFVATVARKTVGAVEALLR
;
A
#
# COMPACT_ATOMS: atom_id res chain seq x y z
N MET A 1 -43.83 -3.76 22.70
CA MET A 1 -43.08 -4.38 21.58
C MET A 1 -41.61 -4.24 21.92
N SER A 2 -40.95 -5.35 22.24
CA SER A 2 -39.56 -5.42 22.70
C SER A 2 -38.62 -5.32 21.49
N PHE A 3 -37.70 -4.36 21.48
CA PHE A 3 -36.61 -4.32 20.50
C PHE A 3 -35.64 -5.47 20.81
N ASP A 4 -35.40 -6.33 19.81
CA ASP A 4 -34.43 -7.42 19.88
C ASP A 4 -33.04 -6.89 19.47
N PRO A 5 -32.05 -6.83 20.39
CA PRO A 5 -30.72 -6.30 20.12
C PRO A 5 -29.86 -7.22 19.23
N SER A 6 -30.32 -8.43 18.89
CA SER A 6 -29.58 -9.34 17.98
C SER A 6 -29.52 -8.83 16.53
N LEU A 7 -30.41 -7.92 16.13
CA LEU A 7 -30.43 -7.33 14.79
C LEU A 7 -29.40 -6.22 14.58
N SER A 8 -28.82 -5.68 15.66
CA SER A 8 -27.76 -4.65 15.61
C SER A 8 -26.49 -5.14 14.90
N SER A 9 -26.24 -6.44 14.97
CA SER A 9 -25.03 -7.09 14.44
C SER A 9 -25.06 -7.21 12.91
N ILE A 10 -26.23 -7.22 12.30
CA ILE A 10 -26.38 -7.30 10.83
C ILE A 10 -26.07 -5.94 10.20
N SER A 11 -26.35 -4.83 10.89
CA SER A 11 -25.99 -3.49 10.44
C SER A 11 -24.49 -3.22 10.48
N ALA A 12 -23.72 -3.93 11.32
CA ALA A 12 -22.26 -3.85 11.38
C ALA A 12 -21.56 -4.66 10.26
N MET A 13 -22.29 -5.54 9.55
CA MET A 13 -21.79 -6.22 8.35
C MET A 13 -21.89 -5.37 7.07
N TYR A 14 -22.29 -4.10 7.16
CA TYR A 14 -21.81 -3.07 6.23
C TYR A 14 -20.34 -2.74 6.54
N LYS A 15 -19.51 -3.81 6.60
CA LYS A 15 -18.10 -3.75 6.28
C LYS A 15 -18.05 -3.00 4.96
N THR A 16 -17.43 -1.83 4.97
CA THR A 16 -17.02 -1.06 3.80
C THR A 16 -16.49 -2.04 2.76
N SER A 17 -17.36 -2.48 1.86
CA SER A 17 -16.93 -3.13 0.65
C SER A 17 -16.24 -2.01 -0.11
N GLU A 18 -14.91 -1.99 -0.07
CA GLU A 18 -14.15 -1.17 -1.00
C GLU A 18 -14.76 -1.44 -2.38
N PRO A 19 -15.17 -0.39 -3.11
CA PRO A 19 -15.72 -0.60 -4.43
C PRO A 19 -14.63 -1.27 -5.25
N VAL A 20 -14.84 -2.54 -5.59
CA VAL A 20 -14.02 -3.24 -6.59
C VAL A 20 -14.40 -2.62 -7.93
N LEU A 21 -13.83 -1.44 -8.19
CA LEU A 21 -13.82 -0.84 -9.51
C LEU A 21 -12.87 -1.69 -10.35
N ALA A 22 -13.40 -2.78 -10.92
CA ALA A 22 -12.77 -3.51 -12.01
C ALA A 22 -12.84 -2.69 -13.32
N ALA A 23 -12.59 -1.39 -13.24
CA ALA A 23 -12.24 -0.61 -14.41
C ALA A 23 -10.74 -0.83 -14.62
N ASP A 24 -10.34 -1.31 -15.80
CA ASP A 24 -8.92 -1.42 -16.16
C ASP A 24 -8.24 -0.08 -15.88
N PRO A 25 -7.30 0.00 -14.91
CA PRO A 25 -6.68 1.25 -14.51
C PRO A 25 -5.93 1.86 -15.71
N GLY A 26 -6.60 2.79 -16.39
CA GLY A 26 -6.07 3.49 -17.56
C GLY A 26 -6.50 2.94 -18.92
N ALA A 27 -7.65 2.27 -19.04
CA ALA A 27 -8.28 2.06 -20.35
C ALA A 27 -8.40 3.39 -21.12
N GLY A 28 -7.80 3.46 -22.31
CA GLY A 28 -7.76 4.67 -23.14
C GLY A 28 -6.68 5.70 -22.78
N GLN A 29 -5.86 5.47 -21.75
CA GLN A 29 -4.73 6.33 -21.40
C GLN A 29 -3.46 5.92 -22.14
N SER A 30 -2.59 6.89 -22.45
CA SER A 30 -1.26 6.60 -22.98
C SER A 30 -0.42 5.84 -21.95
N LEU A 31 0.59 5.09 -22.42
CA LEU A 31 1.54 4.43 -21.53
C LEU A 31 2.25 5.44 -20.62
N GLU A 32 2.65 6.59 -21.18
CA GLU A 32 3.32 7.65 -20.43
C GLU A 32 2.46 8.16 -19.27
N THR A 33 1.18 8.45 -19.52
CA THR A 33 0.24 8.89 -18.47
C THR A 33 0.09 7.82 -17.38
N ARG A 34 -0.01 6.54 -17.77
CA ARG A 34 -0.08 5.44 -16.80
C ARG A 34 1.19 5.33 -15.97
N VAL A 35 2.37 5.50 -16.57
CA VAL A 35 3.65 5.48 -15.86
C VAL A 35 3.76 6.67 -14.90
N MET A 36 3.40 7.88 -15.32
CA MET A 36 3.43 9.07 -14.46
C MET A 36 2.47 8.93 -13.28
N ASN A 37 1.26 8.42 -13.52
CA ASN A 37 0.29 8.15 -12.46
C ASN A 37 0.81 7.08 -11.48
N ALA A 38 1.35 5.98 -12.01
CA ALA A 38 1.93 4.92 -11.18
C ALA A 38 3.10 5.45 -10.33
N LEU A 39 3.98 6.26 -10.90
CA LEU A 39 5.10 6.89 -10.20
C LEU A 39 4.62 7.84 -9.10
N SER A 40 3.64 8.69 -9.39
CA SER A 40 3.07 9.63 -8.42
C SER A 40 2.42 8.89 -7.25
N ASN A 41 1.57 7.91 -7.54
CA ASN A 41 0.90 7.08 -6.53
C ASN A 41 1.91 6.30 -5.68
N MET A 42 2.93 5.74 -6.31
CA MET A 42 4.00 5.02 -5.61
C MET A 42 4.80 5.95 -4.70
N SER A 43 5.14 7.15 -5.17
CA SER A 43 5.89 8.15 -4.38
C SER A 43 5.08 8.60 -3.16
N ALA A 44 3.79 8.92 -3.37
CA ALA A 44 2.88 9.27 -2.28
C ALA A 44 2.70 8.11 -1.29
N GLY A 45 2.58 6.87 -1.79
CA GLY A 45 2.45 5.67 -0.97
C GLY A 45 3.67 5.42 -0.08
N PHE A 46 4.88 5.54 -0.63
CA PHE A 46 6.10 5.38 0.17
C PHE A 46 6.29 6.49 1.20
N GLU A 47 5.91 7.72 0.89
CA GLU A 47 5.99 8.80 1.89
C GLU A 47 4.96 8.62 3.00
N ALA A 48 3.74 8.17 2.68
CA ALA A 48 2.73 7.81 3.68
C ALA A 48 3.22 6.68 4.59
N GLN A 49 3.85 5.63 4.03
CA GLN A 49 4.45 4.55 4.82
C GLN A 49 5.58 5.04 5.73
N ARG A 50 6.43 5.96 5.27
CA ARG A 50 7.48 6.57 6.12
C ARG A 50 6.87 7.36 7.27
N ALA A 51 5.84 8.15 7.01
CA ALA A 51 5.14 8.91 8.06
C ALA A 51 4.49 7.99 9.09
N ASP A 52 3.88 6.89 8.64
CA ASP A 52 3.29 5.88 9.50
C ASP A 52 4.33 5.15 10.35
N ILE A 53 5.47 4.75 9.76
CA ILE A 53 6.61 4.19 10.51
C ILE A 53 7.10 5.19 11.57
N ALA A 54 7.25 6.46 11.22
CA ALA A 54 7.67 7.48 12.17
C ALA A 54 6.67 7.63 13.33
N ASN A 55 5.36 7.57 13.04
CA ASN A 55 4.31 7.60 14.05
C ASN A 55 4.35 6.38 14.98
N VAL A 56 4.49 5.17 14.44
CA VAL A 56 4.62 3.94 15.27
C VAL A 56 5.90 3.98 16.09
N THR A 57 7.01 4.45 15.51
CA THR A 57 8.27 4.59 16.23
C THR A 57 8.17 5.58 17.38
N ALA A 58 7.47 6.70 17.19
CA ALA A 58 7.28 7.71 18.23
C ALA A 58 6.40 7.22 19.41
N ASN A 59 5.50 6.29 19.14
CA ASN A 59 4.60 5.70 20.14
C ASN A 59 5.03 4.28 20.55
N PHE A 60 6.28 3.90 20.27
CA PHE A 60 6.79 2.56 20.54
C PHE A 60 6.92 2.29 22.04
N ASP A 61 6.30 1.20 22.51
CA ASP A 61 6.45 0.70 23.88
C ASP A 61 7.35 -0.52 23.91
N VAL A 62 8.53 -0.38 24.52
CA VAL A 62 9.54 -1.44 24.68
C VAL A 62 9.03 -2.64 25.48
N THR A 63 8.04 -2.43 26.35
CA THR A 63 7.50 -3.47 27.22
C THR A 63 6.37 -4.25 26.57
N ASP A 64 5.83 -3.76 25.45
CA ASP A 64 4.80 -4.42 24.66
C ASP A 64 5.40 -5.11 23.43
N VAL A 65 5.28 -6.44 23.40
CA VAL A 65 5.70 -7.25 22.26
C VAL A 65 4.87 -6.92 21.00
N GLY A 66 3.61 -6.51 21.16
CA GLY A 66 2.74 -6.10 20.05
C GLY A 66 3.32 -4.91 19.29
N SER A 67 3.72 -3.86 20.02
CA SER A 67 4.38 -2.67 19.47
C SER A 67 5.65 -3.00 18.68
N ALA A 68 6.45 -3.96 19.15
CA ALA A 68 7.67 -4.38 18.46
C ALA A 68 7.39 -5.12 17.14
N VAL A 69 6.39 -6.01 17.14
CA VAL A 69 5.96 -6.74 15.93
C VAL A 69 5.36 -5.78 14.90
N GLU A 70 4.56 -4.82 15.34
CA GLU A 70 3.99 -3.81 14.45
C GLU A 70 5.08 -2.99 13.76
N LEU A 71 6.02 -2.43 14.53
CA LEU A 71 7.12 -1.65 13.98
C LEU A 71 7.98 -2.46 13.02
N GLN A 72 8.31 -3.71 13.40
CA GLN A 72 9.08 -4.61 12.54
C GLN A 72 8.37 -4.90 11.22
N THR A 73 7.06 -5.16 11.28
CA THR A 73 6.25 -5.46 10.09
C THR A 73 6.24 -4.26 9.15
N LYS A 74 5.96 -3.06 9.67
CA LYS A 74 5.95 -1.83 8.85
C LYS A 74 7.31 -1.53 8.22
N LEU A 75 8.41 -1.71 8.97
CA LEU A 75 9.76 -1.56 8.45
C LEU A 75 10.09 -2.58 7.35
N ALA A 76 9.68 -3.84 7.54
CA ALA A 76 9.89 -4.91 6.57
C ALA A 76 9.11 -4.64 5.27
N ASP A 77 7.83 -4.31 5.37
CA ASP A 77 6.97 -4.02 4.23
C ASP A 77 7.50 -2.84 3.40
N TYR A 78 7.87 -1.75 4.06
CA TYR A 78 8.50 -0.59 3.39
C TYR A 78 9.82 -0.98 2.71
N GLY A 79 10.69 -1.69 3.42
CA GLY A 79 11.99 -2.12 2.91
C GLY A 79 11.88 -3.02 1.68
N ILE A 80 10.99 -4.02 1.72
CA ILE A 80 10.72 -4.92 0.61
C ILE A 80 10.14 -4.14 -0.57
N GLY A 81 9.16 -3.27 -0.33
CA GLY A 81 8.50 -2.48 -1.38
C GLY A 81 9.48 -1.61 -2.17
N VAL A 82 10.31 -0.82 -1.47
CA VAL A 82 11.29 0.06 -2.11
C VAL A 82 12.34 -0.73 -2.89
N GLN A 83 12.87 -1.81 -2.31
CA GLN A 83 13.89 -2.63 -2.97
C GLN A 83 13.35 -3.34 -4.22
N PHE A 84 12.11 -3.84 -4.16
CA PHE A 84 11.46 -4.47 -5.30
C PHE A 84 11.33 -3.50 -6.46
N VAL A 85 10.77 -2.30 -6.20
CA VAL A 85 10.62 -1.25 -7.22
C VAL A 85 11.96 -0.87 -7.83
N ALA A 86 12.98 -0.61 -7.00
CA ALA A 86 14.31 -0.24 -7.48
C ALA A 86 14.93 -1.33 -8.37
N THR A 87 14.74 -2.60 -8.00
CA THR A 87 15.24 -3.74 -8.77
C THR A 87 14.52 -3.87 -10.10
N VAL A 88 13.19 -3.78 -10.11
CA VAL A 88 12.39 -3.84 -11.34
C VAL A 88 12.78 -2.70 -12.27
N ALA A 89 12.85 -1.46 -11.77
CA ALA A 89 13.25 -0.31 -12.58
C ALA A 89 14.63 -0.52 -13.22
N ARG A 90 15.62 -0.98 -12.44
CA ARG A 90 16.98 -1.26 -12.93
C ARG A 90 17.00 -2.35 -14.00
N LYS A 91 16.22 -3.42 -13.81
CA LYS A 91 16.15 -4.54 -14.77
C LYS A 91 15.42 -4.16 -16.05
N THR A 92 14.37 -3.35 -15.96
CA THR A 92 13.65 -2.84 -17.13
C THR A 92 14.55 -1.95 -18.00
N VAL A 93 15.26 -0.99 -17.40
CA VAL A 93 16.20 -0.14 -18.14
C VAL A 93 17.31 -0.99 -18.77
N GLY A 94 17.90 -1.92 -18.02
CA GLY A 94 18.94 -2.81 -18.57
C GLY A 94 18.44 -3.70 -19.72
N ALA A 95 17.18 -4.13 -19.70
CA ALA A 95 16.58 -4.88 -20.80
C ALA A 95 16.41 -4.02 -22.06
N VAL A 96 15.99 -2.76 -21.89
CA VAL A 96 15.89 -1.79 -23.00
C VAL A 96 17.27 -1.51 -23.60
N GLU A 97 18.27 -1.25 -22.76
CA GLU A 97 19.65 -1.02 -23.21
C GLU A 97 20.22 -2.22 -23.97
N ALA A 98 19.92 -3.45 -23.53
CA ALA A 98 20.37 -4.67 -24.19
C ALA A 98 19.72 -4.90 -25.56
N LEU A 99 18.49 -4.43 -25.77
CA LEU A 99 17.79 -4.52 -27.07
C LEU A 99 18.23 -3.45 -28.06
N LEU A 100 18.67 -2.29 -27.58
CA LEU A 100 19.13 -1.17 -28.41
C LEU A 100 20.59 -1.31 -28.87
N ARG A 101 21.33 -2.27 -28.31
CA ARG A 101 22.75 -2.49 -28.58
C ARG A 101 22.97 -3.67 -29.53
#